data_AF-A0A7K2VVR2-F1
#
_entry.id   AF-A0A7K2VVR2-F1
#
_cell.length_a   1.000
_cell.length_b   1.000
_cell.length_c   1.000
_cell.angle_alpha   90.00
_cell.angle_beta   90.00
_cell.angle_gamma   90.00
#
_symmetry.space_group_name_H-M   'P 1'
#
loop_
_entity.id
_entity.type
_entity.pdbx_description
1 polymer ?
#
loop_
_entity_poly.entity_id
_entity_poly.type
_entity_poly.pdbx_seq_one_letter_code
_entity_poly.pdbx_strand_id
1 'polypeptide(L)' 'VVTHEMGFARSAANRVVFMADGRIIEQAAPEQFFSNPRSDRAKDFLSKILHH' A
#
# COMPACT_ATOMS: atom_id res chain seq x y z
N VAL A 1 0.73 -2.54 -12.50
CA VAL A 1 -0.74 -2.70 -12.42
C VAL A 1 -1.28 -1.71 -11.39
N VAL A 2 -2.42 -1.08 -11.65
CA VAL A 2 -3.14 -0.27 -10.65
C VAL A 2 -4.36 -1.08 -10.23
N THR A 3 -4.54 -1.33 -8.93
CA THR A 3 -5.62 -2.18 -8.42
C THR A 3 -6.00 -1.79 -7.00
N HIS A 4 -7.26 -2.07 -6.64
CA HIS A 4 -7.79 -1.97 -5.27
C HIS A 4 -7.88 -3.33 -4.57
N GLU A 5 -7.53 -4.42 -5.25
CA GLU A 5 -7.49 -5.76 -4.67
C GLU A 5 -6.17 -5.99 -3.93
N MET A 6 -6.16 -5.67 -2.63
CA MET A 6 -4.93 -5.68 -1.82
C MET A 6 -4.33 -7.09 -1.67
N GLY A 7 -5.15 -8.14 -1.61
CA GLY A 7 -4.67 -9.53 -1.53
C GLY A 7 -3.88 -9.94 -2.78
N PHE A 8 -4.36 -9.54 -3.96
CA PHE A 8 -3.64 -9.74 -5.21
C PHE A 8 -2.34 -8.93 -5.23
N ALA A 9 -2.41 -7.65 -4.89
CA ALA A 9 -1.23 -6.79 -4.83
C ALA A 9 -0.16 -7.32 -3.86
N ARG A 10 -0.56 -7.86 -2.71
CA ARG A 10 0.36 -8.46 -1.73
C ARG A 10 1.01 -9.74 -2.24
N SER A 11 0.30 -10.54 -3.03
CA SER A 11 0.75 -11.87 -3.45
C SER A 11 1.55 -11.85 -4.76
N ALA A 12 1.26 -10.91 -5.66
CA ALA A 12 1.78 -10.91 -7.03
C ALA A 12 2.76 -9.76 -7.34
N ALA A 13 2.81 -8.70 -6.51
CA ALA A 13 3.69 -7.57 -6.79
C ALA A 13 5.11 -7.81 -6.29
N ASN A 14 6.12 -7.29 -6.98
CA ASN A 14 7.49 -7.20 -6.46
C ASN A 14 7.74 -5.89 -5.70
N ARG A 15 6.97 -4.85 -6.02
CA ARG A 15 7.05 -3.53 -5.39
C ARG A 15 5.68 -2.87 -5.39
N VAL A 16 5.33 -2.23 -4.30
CA VAL A 16 4.14 -1.39 -4.16
C VAL A 16 4.54 0.07 -4.23
N VAL A 17 3.78 0.84 -5.00
CA VAL A 17 3.90 2.31 -5.09
C VAL A 17 2.58 2.89 -4.62
N PHE A 18 2.62 3.56 -3.46
CA PHE A 18 1.47 4.25 -2.92
C PHE A 18 1.52 5.74 -3.29
N MET A 19 0.42 6.23 -3.83
CA MET A 19 0.29 7.60 -4.31
C MET A 19 -0.89 8.28 -3.63
N ALA A 20 -0.71 9.56 -3.28
CA ALA A 20 -1.77 10.45 -2.80
C ALA A 20 -1.45 11.88 -3.25
N ASP A 21 -2.48 12.70 -3.44
CA ASP A 21 -2.35 14.13 -3.79
C ASP A 21 -1.44 14.39 -5.01
N GLY A 22 -1.54 13.49 -6.00
CA GLY A 22 -0.74 13.56 -7.24
C GLY A 22 0.75 13.24 -7.06
N ARG A 23 1.16 12.70 -5.90
CA ARG A 23 2.57 12.41 -5.59
C ARG A 23 2.74 10.96 -5.15
N ILE A 24 3.96 10.44 -5.36
CA ILE A 24 4.36 9.17 -4.74
C ILE A 24 4.71 9.45 -3.30
N ILE A 25 3.98 8.83 -2.39
CA ILE A 25 4.15 9.00 -0.95
C ILE A 25 5.08 7.93 -0.39
N GLU A 26 4.93 6.69 -0.88
CA GLU A 26 5.73 5.56 -0.39
C GLU A 26 5.96 4.53 -1.49
N GLN A 27 7.15 3.93 -1.48
CA GLN A 27 7.46 2.75 -2.28
C GLN A 27 8.18 1.73 -1.41
N ALA A 28 7.71 0.49 -1.42
CA ALA A 28 8.26 -0.58 -0.59
C ALA A 28 7.96 -1.96 -1.19
N ALA A 29 8.63 -3.00 -0.66
CA ALA A 29 8.21 -4.37 -0.90
C ALA A 29 6.79 -4.60 -0.36
N PRO A 30 5.99 -5.51 -0.94
CA PRO A 30 4.60 -5.70 -0.53
C PRO A 30 4.46 -6.08 0.94
N GLU A 31 5.25 -7.03 1.45
CA GLU A 31 5.16 -7.40 2.86
C GLU A 31 5.40 -6.20 3.76
N GLN A 32 6.41 -5.39 3.44
CA GLN A 32 6.75 -4.21 4.22
C GLN A 32 5.64 -3.15 4.15
N PHE A 33 5.12 -2.84 2.95
CA PHE A 33 4.07 -1.84 2.80
C PHE A 33 2.80 -2.21 3.58
N PHE A 34 2.36 -3.47 3.50
CA PHE A 34 1.11 -3.91 4.11
C PHE A 34 1.22 -4.22 5.61
N SER A 35 2.41 -4.59 6.12
CA SER A 35 2.60 -4.92 7.55
C SER A 35 3.22 -3.80 8.37
N ASN A 36 4.07 -2.99 7.75
CA ASN A 36 4.79 -1.90 8.41
C ASN A 36 4.96 -0.69 7.47
N PRO A 37 3.84 -0.06 7.05
CA PRO A 37 3.88 1.15 6.24
C PRO A 37 4.63 2.26 6.98
N ARG A 38 5.54 2.95 6.28
CA ARG A 38 6.40 3.97 6.90
C ARG A 38 5.70 5.32 7.00
N SER A 39 4.96 5.70 5.96
CA SER A 39 4.29 6.99 5.88
C SER A 39 2.98 6.99 6.65
N ASP A 40 2.68 8.10 7.31
CA ASP A 40 1.44 8.24 8.09
C ASP A 40 0.20 8.19 7.19
N ARG A 41 0.33 8.67 5.95
CA ARG A 41 -0.73 8.58 4.95
C ARG A 41 -1.00 7.14 4.51
N ALA A 42 0.03 6.30 4.35
CA ALA A 42 -0.17 4.88 4.06
C ALA A 42 -0.78 4.14 5.25
N LYS A 43 -0.37 4.45 6.49
CA LYS A 43 -0.99 3.90 7.72
C LYS A 43 -2.49 4.22 7.79
N ASP A 44 -2.87 5.48 7.58
CA ASP A 44 -4.27 5.92 7.56
C ASP A 44 -5.08 5.27 6.43
N PHE A 45 -4.47 5.10 5.26
CA PHE A 45 -5.12 4.41 4.15
C PHE A 45 -5.35 2.93 4.46
N LEU A 46 -4.31 2.24 4.96
CA LEU A 46 -4.37 0.80 5.25
C LEU A 46 -5.32 0.48 6.40
N SER A 47 -5.43 1.32 7.43
CA SER A 47 -6.40 1.11 8.51
C SER A 47 -7.84 1.12 7.99
N LYS A 48 -8.16 2.00 7.04
CA LYS A 48 -9.52 2.11 6.48
C LYS A 48 -9.93 0.91 5.63
N ILE A 49 -8.97 0.18 5.05
CA ILE A 49 -9.25 -0.92 4.10
C ILE A 49 -8.99 -2.31 4.67
N LEU A 50 -8.19 -2.45 5.72
CA LEU A 50 -7.87 -3.74 6.35
C LEU A 50 -8.81 -4.09 7.51
N HIS A 51 -9.63 -3.16 7.98
CA HIS A 51 -10.61 -3.38 9.05
C HIS A 51 -11.98 -3.88 8.55
N HIS A 52 -12.10 -4.31 7.29
CA HIS A 52 -13.33 -4.82 6.71
C HIS A 52 -13.19 -6.22 6.13
#